data_AF-A0A3S9HU61-F1
#
_entry.id   AF-A0A3S9HU61-F1
#
_cell.length_a   1.000
_cell.length_b   1.000
_cell.length_c   1.000
_cell.angle_alpha   90.00
_cell.angle_beta   90.00
_cell.angle_gamma   90.00
#
_symmetry.space_group_name_H-M   'P 1'
#
loop_
_entity.id
_entity.type
_entity.pdbx_description
1 polymer ?
#
loop_
_entity_poly.entity_id
_entity_poly.type
_entity_poly.pdbx_seq_one_letter_code
_entity_poly.pdbx_strand_id
1 'polypeptide(L)'
;MASGVHGGQGTGTDGLYENTLEPVGPAHWAPAGEHQLLKAANGLLVAALRGDIDLATATGLRLWLDSLLRLDAPGHVVDLRPVAFIDSTGLSVLLRFRGRVLGAERGFALLCDAGQRRLLHAHGTLHVLEPTATLAEALVRAAAGG
;
A
#
# COMPACT_ATOMS: atom_id res chain seq x y z
N MET A 1 63.14 41.16 23.68
CA MET A 1 62.12 42.22 23.48
C MET A 1 60.76 41.55 23.41
N ALA A 2 59.92 41.85 24.39
CA ALA A 2 58.55 41.40 24.45
C ALA A 2 57.68 42.24 23.49
N SER A 3 56.73 41.61 22.83
CA SER A 3 55.47 42.26 22.50
C SER A 3 54.38 41.20 22.40
N GLY A 4 53.32 41.41 23.16
CA GLY A 4 52.20 40.49 23.30
C GLY A 4 50.96 40.90 22.52
N VAL A 5 49.98 40.00 22.64
CA VAL A 5 48.52 40.19 22.55
C VAL A 5 47.92 40.36 21.15
N HIS A 6 47.21 39.31 20.71
CA HIS A 6 45.78 39.43 20.40
C HIS A 6 45.05 38.15 20.78
N GLY A 7 44.04 38.29 21.65
CA GLY A 7 43.14 37.22 22.04
C GLY A 7 42.06 36.96 20.99
N GLY A 8 41.60 35.72 20.96
CA GLY A 8 40.42 35.28 20.24
C GLY A 8 40.00 33.93 20.82
N GLN A 9 39.03 33.95 21.73
CA GLN A 9 38.39 32.77 22.30
C GLN A 9 37.30 32.25 21.34
N GLY A 10 37.13 30.93 21.28
CA GLY A 10 35.98 30.22 20.72
C GLY A 10 35.98 30.14 19.19
N THR A 11 35.60 29.04 18.54
CA THR A 11 34.73 27.94 18.97
C THR A 11 34.95 26.75 18.03
N GLY A 12 34.86 25.54 18.59
CA GLY A 12 34.19 24.41 17.94
C GLY A 12 34.86 23.79 16.73
N THR A 13 35.49 22.65 16.96
CA THR A 13 35.55 21.55 16.01
C THR A 13 34.14 21.25 15.49
N ASP A 14 33.84 21.47 14.21
CA ASP A 14 32.62 20.90 13.62
C ASP A 14 33.03 19.62 12.87
N GLY A 15 33.03 18.54 13.65
CA GLY A 15 33.15 17.17 13.18
C GLY A 15 32.13 16.88 12.10
N LEU A 16 32.53 16.09 11.10
CA LEU A 16 31.96 14.76 10.88
C LEU A 16 30.43 14.73 11.02
N TYR A 17 29.75 14.36 9.93
CA TYR A 17 28.38 13.85 9.93
C TYR A 17 28.17 12.85 11.08
N GLU A 18 27.80 13.36 12.24
CA GLU A 18 27.35 12.55 13.36
C GLU A 18 25.87 12.27 13.07
N ASN A 19 25.67 11.41 12.07
CA ASN A 19 24.43 10.70 11.91
C ASN A 19 24.41 9.65 13.02
N THR A 20 24.14 10.09 14.25
CA THR A 20 23.81 9.22 15.36
C THR A 20 22.48 8.60 14.99
N LEU A 21 22.54 7.50 14.23
CA LEU A 21 21.45 6.56 14.10
C LEU A 21 21.27 5.92 15.47
N GLU A 22 20.54 6.62 16.33
CA GLU A 22 19.84 5.98 17.43
C GLU A 22 19.14 4.75 16.84
N PRO A 23 19.28 3.55 17.44
CA PRO A 23 18.48 2.42 17.01
C PRO A 23 17.04 2.89 17.13
N VAL A 24 16.34 3.03 15.99
CA VAL A 24 14.90 3.26 15.98
C VAL A 24 14.34 2.06 16.75
N GLY A 25 14.03 2.31 18.04
CA GLY A 25 13.60 1.30 19.00
C GLY A 25 12.49 0.48 18.35
N PRO A 26 12.42 -0.84 18.63
CA PRO A 26 11.83 -1.84 17.75
C PRO A 26 10.64 -1.23 17.08
N ALA A 27 10.84 -0.80 15.82
CA ALA A 27 9.86 0.03 15.16
C ALA A 27 8.56 -0.71 15.36
N HIS A 28 7.64 -0.14 16.13
CA HIS A 28 6.31 -0.67 16.19
C HIS A 28 5.70 -0.27 14.85
N TRP A 29 6.18 -0.92 13.79
CA TRP A 29 5.44 -1.03 12.56
C TRP A 29 4.20 -1.81 13.02
N ALA A 30 3.22 -1.08 13.56
CA ALA A 30 1.87 -1.57 13.63
C ALA A 30 1.62 -2.17 12.24
N PRO A 31 1.04 -3.38 12.15
CA PRO A 31 0.82 -4.01 10.86
C PRO A 31 0.16 -2.95 9.97
N ALA A 32 0.77 -2.67 8.83
CA ALA A 32 0.28 -1.68 7.92
C ALA A 32 -1.18 -2.04 7.59
N GLY A 33 -2.09 -1.24 8.14
CA GLY A 33 -3.52 -1.25 7.91
C GLY A 33 -4.35 -2.20 8.79
N GLU A 34 -5.51 -1.70 9.21
CA GLU A 34 -6.70 -2.44 9.64
C GLU A 34 -7.29 -3.30 8.49
N HIS A 35 -6.47 -3.76 7.55
CA HIS A 35 -6.90 -4.50 6.39
C HIS A 35 -7.49 -5.84 6.82
N GLN A 36 -8.64 -6.18 6.26
CA GLN A 36 -9.35 -7.40 6.61
C GLN A 36 -9.29 -8.38 5.45
N LEU A 37 -9.05 -9.65 5.77
CA LEU A 37 -9.11 -10.74 4.83
C LEU A 37 -10.27 -11.65 5.19
N LEU A 38 -11.15 -11.90 4.22
CA LEU A 38 -12.25 -12.85 4.34
C LEU A 38 -12.09 -13.91 3.25
N LYS A 39 -12.44 -15.16 3.58
CA LYS A 39 -12.55 -16.24 2.60
C LYS A 39 -14.04 -16.48 2.34
N ALA A 40 -14.47 -16.27 1.10
CA ALA A 40 -15.83 -16.57 0.68
C ALA A 40 -16.07 -18.09 0.61
N ALA A 41 -17.34 -18.51 0.67
CA ALA A 41 -17.70 -19.93 0.64
C ALA A 41 -17.20 -20.68 -0.61
N ASN A 42 -17.02 -19.97 -1.72
CA ASN A 42 -16.48 -20.49 -2.98
C ASN A 42 -14.94 -20.45 -3.05
N GLY A 43 -14.26 -20.17 -1.94
CA GLY A 43 -12.80 -20.16 -1.85
C GLY A 43 -12.11 -18.86 -2.28
N LEU A 44 -12.85 -17.89 -2.85
CA LEU A 44 -12.30 -16.58 -3.19
C LEU A 44 -11.82 -15.83 -1.95
N LEU A 45 -10.77 -15.04 -2.10
CA LEU A 45 -10.28 -14.14 -1.06
C LEU A 45 -10.81 -12.73 -1.29
N VAL A 46 -11.37 -12.13 -0.25
CA VAL A 46 -11.83 -10.74 -0.23
C VAL A 46 -10.92 -9.95 0.71
N ALA A 47 -10.12 -9.06 0.14
CA ALA A 47 -9.22 -8.16 0.85
C ALA A 47 -9.86 -6.78 0.96
N ALA A 48 -10.37 -6.42 2.13
CA ALA A 48 -10.89 -5.09 2.41
C ALA A 48 -9.78 -4.17 2.91
N LEU A 49 -9.41 -3.20 2.07
CA LEU A 49 -8.41 -2.20 2.41
C LEU A 49 -9.06 -1.08 3.22
N ARG A 50 -8.30 -0.48 4.13
CA ARG A 50 -8.78 0.49 5.12
C ARG A 50 -7.75 1.57 5.36
N GLY A 51 -8.22 2.75 5.79
CA GLY A 51 -7.38 3.88 6.12
C GLY A 51 -6.79 4.55 4.88
N ASP A 52 -5.68 5.25 5.08
CA ASP A 52 -4.97 5.98 4.04
C ASP A 52 -3.92 5.09 3.37
N ILE A 53 -3.93 5.10 2.04
CA ILE A 53 -3.01 4.34 1.20
C ILE A 53 -2.11 5.33 0.45
N ASP A 54 -0.95 5.60 1.01
CA ASP A 54 0.00 6.58 0.49
C ASP A 54 1.42 6.02 0.49
N LEU A 55 2.41 6.88 0.21
CA LEU A 55 3.82 6.52 0.26
C LEU A 55 4.25 5.85 1.59
N ALA A 56 3.71 6.28 2.73
CA ALA A 56 4.09 5.76 4.04
C ALA A 56 3.52 4.35 4.28
N THR A 57 2.31 4.06 3.78
CA THR A 57 1.65 2.75 3.98
C THR A 57 1.88 1.77 2.83
N ALA A 58 2.31 2.24 1.66
CA ALA A 58 2.46 1.45 0.44
C ALA A 58 3.37 0.22 0.58
N THR A 59 4.49 0.34 1.30
CA THR A 59 5.42 -0.79 1.48
C THR A 59 4.77 -1.93 2.24
N GLY A 60 4.07 -1.61 3.33
CA GLY A 60 3.38 -2.61 4.14
C GLY A 60 2.20 -3.24 3.42
N LEU A 61 1.38 -2.43 2.73
CA LEU A 61 0.30 -2.93 1.89
C LEU A 61 0.81 -3.89 0.81
N ARG A 62 1.92 -3.54 0.13
CA ARG A 62 2.53 -4.40 -0.89
C ARG A 62 2.93 -5.76 -0.32
N LEU A 63 3.62 -5.78 0.82
CA LEU A 63 4.04 -7.03 1.47
C LEU A 63 2.84 -7.88 1.88
N TRP A 64 1.78 -7.25 2.40
CA TRP A 64 0.56 -7.94 2.78
C TRP A 64 -0.14 -8.55 1.55
N LEU A 65 -0.35 -7.77 0.48
CA LEU A 65 -0.95 -8.27 -0.77
C LEU A 65 -0.10 -9.38 -1.42
N ASP A 66 1.23 -9.25 -1.43
CA ASP A 66 2.12 -10.28 -1.95
C ASP A 66 2.03 -11.59 -1.13
N SER A 67 1.73 -11.51 0.17
CA SER A 67 1.48 -12.69 1.00
C SER A 67 0.18 -13.41 0.61
N LEU A 68 -0.86 -12.69 0.18
CA LEU A 68 -2.13 -13.27 -0.25
C LEU A 68 -1.97 -14.14 -1.49
N LEU A 69 -1.04 -13.79 -2.39
CA LEU A 69 -0.73 -14.58 -3.59
C LEU A 69 -0.21 -15.99 -3.26
N ARG A 70 0.34 -16.19 -2.06
CA ARG A 70 0.83 -17.50 -1.60
C ARG A 70 -0.30 -18.41 -1.10
N LEU A 71 -1.48 -17.84 -0.85
CA LEU A 71 -2.65 -18.60 -0.45
C LEU A 71 -3.25 -19.30 -1.67
N ASP A 72 -3.79 -20.49 -1.42
CA ASP A 72 -4.54 -21.25 -2.42
C ASP A 72 -5.97 -20.69 -2.53
N ALA A 73 -6.18 -19.89 -3.57
CA ALA A 73 -7.45 -19.26 -3.89
C ALA A 73 -7.59 -19.08 -5.40
N PRO A 74 -8.77 -19.40 -5.98
CA PRO A 74 -9.01 -19.29 -7.41
C PRO A 74 -9.11 -17.82 -7.88
N GLY A 75 -9.31 -16.87 -6.97
CA GLY A 75 -9.42 -15.47 -7.31
C GLY A 75 -9.47 -14.54 -6.09
N HIS A 76 -9.29 -13.24 -6.37
CA HIS A 76 -9.15 -12.19 -5.38
C HIS A 76 -10.11 -11.04 -5.68
N VAL A 77 -10.82 -10.58 -4.66
CA VAL A 77 -11.59 -9.34 -4.65
C VAL A 77 -10.86 -8.35 -3.76
N VAL A 78 -10.58 -7.15 -4.25
CA VAL A 78 -10.07 -6.05 -3.44
C VAL A 78 -11.21 -5.05 -3.21
N ASP A 79 -11.56 -4.78 -1.97
CA ASP A 79 -12.59 -3.81 -1.58
C ASP A 79 -11.94 -2.50 -1.13
N LEU A 80 -12.17 -1.44 -1.91
CA LEU A 80 -11.67 -0.10 -1.64
C LEU A 80 -12.70 0.80 -0.96
N ARG A 81 -13.95 0.36 -0.77
CA ARG A 81 -14.99 1.20 -0.15
C ARG A 81 -14.59 1.75 1.22
N PRO A 82 -13.86 1.01 2.08
CA PRO A 82 -13.41 1.53 3.38
C PRO A 82 -12.12 2.36 3.34
N VAL A 83 -11.53 2.58 2.16
CA VAL A 83 -10.31 3.38 1.99
C VAL A 83 -10.67 4.85 2.06
N ALA A 84 -10.00 5.59 2.95
CA ALA A 84 -10.24 7.02 3.17
C ALA A 84 -9.52 7.87 2.12
N PHE A 85 -8.30 7.48 1.75
CA PHE A 85 -7.48 8.14 0.73
C PHE A 85 -6.57 7.13 0.02
N ILE A 86 -6.29 7.36 -1.26
CA ILE A 86 -5.28 6.59 -1.99
C ILE A 86 -4.55 7.47 -3.02
N ASP A 87 -3.22 7.50 -2.97
CA ASP A 87 -2.37 8.23 -3.91
C ASP A 87 -1.91 7.35 -5.11
N SER A 88 -1.05 7.92 -5.97
CA SER A 88 -0.47 7.20 -7.10
C SER A 88 0.43 6.03 -6.69
N THR A 89 1.07 6.09 -5.51
CA THR A 89 1.88 5.01 -4.96
C THR A 89 0.99 3.84 -4.57
N GLY A 90 -0.10 4.10 -3.86
CA GLY A 90 -1.10 3.11 -3.50
C GLY A 90 -1.76 2.44 -4.70
N LEU A 91 -2.13 3.24 -5.72
CA LEU A 91 -2.67 2.70 -6.97
C LEU A 91 -1.65 1.83 -7.70
N SER A 92 -0.37 2.20 -7.68
CA SER A 92 0.70 1.39 -8.27
C SER A 92 0.84 0.03 -7.59
N VAL A 93 0.68 -0.03 -6.27
CA VAL A 93 0.65 -1.29 -5.51
C VAL A 93 -0.55 -2.16 -5.95
N LEU A 94 -1.74 -1.59 -6.08
CA LEU A 94 -2.93 -2.31 -6.55
C LEU A 94 -2.80 -2.84 -7.98
N LEU A 95 -2.28 -2.02 -8.89
CA LEU A 95 -2.06 -2.42 -10.29
C LEU A 95 -1.05 -3.56 -10.39
N ARG A 96 0.03 -3.50 -9.62
CA ARG A 96 1.01 -4.59 -9.53
C ARG A 96 0.37 -5.88 -8.99
N PHE A 97 -0.42 -5.77 -7.92
CA PHE A 97 -1.12 -6.93 -7.36
C PHE A 97 -2.07 -7.56 -8.39
N ARG A 98 -2.91 -6.76 -9.06
CA ARG A 98 -3.76 -7.23 -10.18
C ARG A 98 -2.95 -7.96 -11.24
N GLY A 99 -1.85 -7.36 -11.71
CA GLY A 99 -0.98 -7.98 -12.72
C GLY A 99 -0.43 -9.34 -12.28
N ARG A 100 -0.07 -9.49 -11.00
CA ARG A 100 0.42 -10.76 -10.44
C ARG A 100 -0.69 -11.80 -10.28
N VAL A 101 -1.90 -11.40 -9.88
CA VAL A 101 -3.07 -12.28 -9.80
C VAL A 101 -3.42 -12.82 -11.19
N LEU A 102 -3.54 -11.94 -12.18
CA LEU A 102 -3.86 -12.33 -13.56
C LEU A 102 -2.74 -13.15 -14.21
N GLY A 103 -1.47 -12.79 -13.96
CA GLY A 103 -0.32 -13.56 -14.46
C GLY A 103 -0.18 -14.94 -13.81
N ALA A 104 -0.91 -15.22 -12.73
CA ALA A 104 -1.02 -16.54 -12.11
C ALA A 104 -2.30 -17.28 -12.53
N GLU A 105 -3.00 -16.82 -13.57
CA GLU A 105 -4.26 -17.40 -14.09
C GLU A 105 -5.33 -17.51 -12.99
N ARG A 106 -5.44 -16.47 -12.16
CA ARG A 106 -6.44 -16.34 -11.10
C ARG A 106 -7.34 -15.14 -11.37
N GLY A 107 -8.60 -15.25 -10.95
CA GLY A 107 -9.55 -14.16 -11.15
C GLY A 107 -9.28 -12.96 -10.24
N PHE A 108 -9.62 -11.77 -10.75
CA PHE A 108 -9.46 -10.51 -10.04
C PHE A 108 -10.70 -9.63 -10.20
N ALA A 109 -11.14 -9.01 -9.11
CA ALA A 109 -12.11 -7.93 -9.16
C ALA A 109 -11.77 -6.82 -8.17
N LEU A 110 -12.09 -5.58 -8.55
CA LEU A 110 -12.02 -4.42 -7.66
C LEU A 110 -13.45 -3.98 -7.31
N LEU A 111 -13.72 -3.76 -6.04
CA LEU A 111 -15.00 -3.26 -5.52
C LEU A 111 -14.82 -1.82 -5.07
N CYS A 112 -15.64 -0.93 -5.63
CA CYS A 112 -15.62 0.51 -5.34
C CYS A 112 -17.04 1.06 -5.25
N ASP A 113 -17.21 2.13 -4.48
CA ASP A 113 -18.41 2.97 -4.59
C ASP A 113 -18.16 4.15 -5.56
N ALA A 114 -19.13 5.07 -5.63
CA ALA A 114 -19.04 6.25 -6.50
C ALA A 114 -17.83 7.16 -6.19
N GLY A 115 -17.45 7.27 -4.92
CA GLY A 115 -16.30 8.05 -4.44
C GLY A 115 -14.98 7.49 -4.97
N GLN A 116 -14.69 6.21 -4.72
CA GLN A 116 -13.45 5.62 -5.24
C GLN A 116 -13.44 5.54 -6.76
N ARG A 117 -14.58 5.34 -7.43
CA ARG A 117 -14.63 5.40 -8.91
C ARG A 117 -14.22 6.77 -9.45
N ARG A 118 -14.65 7.86 -8.82
CA ARG A 118 -14.24 9.22 -9.20
C ARG A 118 -12.74 9.43 -9.00
N LEU A 119 -12.18 8.89 -7.91
CA LEU A 119 -10.73 8.89 -7.68
C LEU A 119 -10.00 8.13 -8.79
N LEU A 120 -10.39 6.90 -9.09
CA LEU A 120 -9.76 6.09 -10.14
C LEU A 120 -9.84 6.76 -11.52
N HIS A 121 -10.95 7.45 -11.80
CA HIS A 121 -11.09 8.26 -13.01
C HIS A 121 -10.09 9.42 -13.04
N ALA A 122 -9.95 10.17 -11.94
CA ALA A 122 -9.00 11.28 -11.84
C ALA A 122 -7.54 10.83 -12.02
N HIS A 123 -7.21 9.61 -11.58
CA HIS A 123 -5.89 9.02 -11.76
C HIS A 123 -5.72 8.23 -13.07
N GLY A 124 -6.72 8.21 -13.96
CA GLY A 124 -6.64 7.51 -15.25
C GLY A 124 -6.58 5.98 -15.16
N THR A 125 -6.91 5.40 -14.01
CA THR A 125 -6.81 3.95 -13.75
C THR A 125 -8.16 3.21 -13.84
N LEU A 126 -9.27 3.96 -13.98
CA LEU A 126 -10.63 3.38 -14.01
C LEU A 126 -10.79 2.29 -15.07
N HIS A 127 -10.29 2.52 -16.29
CA HIS A 127 -10.39 1.56 -17.39
C HIS A 127 -9.46 0.37 -17.27
N VAL A 128 -8.39 0.48 -16.47
CA VAL A 128 -7.44 -0.61 -16.26
C VAL A 128 -7.93 -1.54 -15.14
N LEU A 129 -8.52 -0.96 -14.10
CA LEU A 129 -9.00 -1.68 -12.93
C LEU A 129 -10.46 -2.14 -13.05
N GLU A 130 -11.23 -1.52 -13.95
CA GLU A 130 -12.63 -1.84 -14.26
C GLU A 130 -13.47 -2.14 -13.02
N PRO A 131 -13.61 -1.23 -12.04
CA PRO A 131 -14.23 -1.57 -10.76
C PRO A 131 -15.72 -1.93 -10.89
N THR A 132 -16.12 -2.91 -10.08
CA THR A 132 -17.52 -3.30 -9.81
C THR A 132 -18.12 -2.42 -8.72
N ALA A 133 -19.45 -2.31 -8.73
CA ALA A 133 -20.18 -1.50 -7.75
C ALA A 133 -20.69 -2.33 -6.55
N THR A 134 -20.86 -3.64 -6.72
CA THR A 134 -21.41 -4.52 -5.70
C THR A 134 -20.50 -5.71 -5.41
N LEU A 135 -20.55 -6.20 -4.17
CA LEU A 135 -19.80 -7.41 -3.78
C LEU A 135 -20.22 -8.63 -4.61
N ALA A 136 -21.51 -8.75 -4.94
CA ALA A 136 -22.02 -9.84 -5.76
C ALA A 136 -21.37 -9.86 -7.16
N GLU A 137 -21.32 -8.71 -7.85
CA GLU A 137 -20.63 -8.58 -9.14
C GLU A 137 -19.14 -8.88 -9.03
N ALA A 138 -18.49 -8.37 -7.97
CA ALA A 138 -17.07 -8.61 -7.73
C ALA A 138 -16.75 -10.10 -7.58
N LEU A 139 -17.57 -10.82 -6.80
CA LEU A 139 -17.43 -12.26 -6.61
C LEU A 139 -17.65 -13.05 -7.90
N VAL A 140 -18.66 -12.68 -8.70
CA VAL A 140 -18.89 -13.31 -10.01
C VAL A 140 -17.69 -13.11 -10.94
N ARG A 141 -17.17 -11.88 -11.03
CA ARG A 141 -16.02 -11.58 -11.89
C ARG A 141 -14.75 -12.29 -11.43
N ALA A 142 -14.47 -12.30 -10.13
CA ALA A 142 -13.31 -12.98 -9.58
C ALA A 142 -13.41 -14.51 -9.69
N ALA A 143 -14.62 -15.08 -9.77
CA ALA A 143 -14.81 -16.51 -10.05
C ALA A 143 -14.65 -16.85 -11.54
N ALA A 144 -14.90 -15.90 -12.45
CA ALA A 144 -14.84 -16.12 -13.89
C ALA A 144 -13.44 -15.91 -14.51
N GLY A 145 -12.51 -15.32 -13.77
CA GLY A 145 -11.23 -14.83 -14.29
C GLY A 145 -10.01 -15.75 -14.13
N GLY A 146 -10.20 -17.06 -13.97
CA GLY A 146 -9.13 -18.06 -13.89
C GLY A 146 -9.31 -19.13 -14.96
#